data_AF-A0A0F9PW28-F1
#
_entry.id   AF-A0A0F9PW28-F1
#
_cell.length_a   1.000
_cell.length_b   1.000
_cell.length_c   1.000
_cell.angle_alpha   90.00
_cell.angle_beta   90.00
_cell.angle_gamma   90.00
#
_symmetry.space_group_name_H-M   'P 1'
#
loop_
_entity.id
_entity.type
_entity.pdbx_description
1 polymer ?
#
loop_
_entity_poly.entity_id
_entity_poly.type
_entity_poly.pdbx_seq_one_letter_code
_entity_poly.pdbx_strand_id
1 'polypeptide(L)'
;MIIPTGIGCEIGGHAGDANPVAKLLGACCDKLILHPNVVNASDINEMPPNSLYVEGSMLDRFLEGQIELQEVYNNRILVVVNSPVRSDTLNAVSAARSTIGLNAEIVVLDTPLEMIGWFGKDGRATGEVLGWEELVQQVWQYEFDALAIATPIVIEKDVALEYYRSGGVNPWGGVEAKASKLISDKLNLPVAHASVENADKEVKTFAETNVVDPRIAPEAISLCYIHCILKGLHRAPQIGKGLSVDDMDCLITPVGCVGRPHEACLEAGIPIIAVKENTTCLSDTMPDEFILVENYLEAAGLIMSMQAGIMPSSVRRPLHKTKVYNL
;
A
#
# COMPACT_ATOMS: atom_id res chain seq x y z
N MET A 1 -4.98 7.93 -3.02
CA MET A 1 -5.49 7.36 -1.75
C MET A 1 -4.34 6.69 -1.01
N ILE A 2 -4.11 7.10 0.22
CA ILE A 2 -3.05 6.55 1.09
C ILE A 2 -3.67 5.96 2.36
N ILE A 3 -3.13 4.83 2.80
CA ILE A 3 -3.49 4.13 4.04
C ILE A 3 -2.19 3.56 4.62
N PRO A 4 -1.43 4.34 5.38
CA PRO A 4 -0.10 3.93 5.81
C PRO A 4 -0.10 2.59 6.56
N THR A 5 0.89 1.78 6.27
CA THR A 5 1.04 0.44 6.87
C THR A 5 1.62 0.53 8.28
N GLY A 6 1.25 -0.40 9.16
CA GLY A 6 1.87 -0.54 10.49
C GLY A 6 1.37 0.44 11.55
N ILE A 7 0.32 1.21 11.26
CA ILE A 7 -0.32 2.15 12.20
C ILE A 7 -1.76 1.77 12.55
N GLY A 8 -2.23 0.59 12.10
CA GLY A 8 -3.56 0.07 12.43
C GLY A 8 -4.70 0.96 11.95
N CYS A 9 -4.70 1.32 10.66
CA CYS A 9 -5.85 1.98 10.05
C CYS A 9 -7.10 1.10 10.18
N GLU A 10 -8.22 1.66 10.65
CA GLU A 10 -9.48 0.90 10.79
C GLU A 10 -9.96 0.31 9.47
N ILE A 11 -9.68 1.01 8.36
CA ILE A 11 -9.88 0.55 6.98
C ILE A 11 -8.51 0.52 6.29
N GLY A 12 -8.13 -0.64 5.78
CA GLY A 12 -6.85 -0.88 5.08
C GLY A 12 -5.66 -1.10 6.03
N GLY A 13 -5.90 -1.29 7.33
CA GLY A 13 -4.86 -1.70 8.28
C GLY A 13 -4.60 -3.21 8.29
N HIS A 14 -5.41 -3.98 7.57
CA HIS A 14 -5.32 -5.44 7.45
C HIS A 14 -5.17 -5.83 5.98
N ALA A 15 -5.06 -7.13 5.68
CA ALA A 15 -4.90 -7.62 4.32
C ALA A 15 -6.10 -7.28 3.41
N GLY A 16 -5.97 -6.16 2.68
CA GLY A 16 -6.85 -5.78 1.57
C GLY A 16 -8.27 -5.39 1.93
N ASP A 17 -8.54 -5.07 3.19
CA ASP A 17 -9.86 -4.60 3.65
C ASP A 17 -10.21 -3.20 3.09
N ALA A 18 -9.26 -2.50 2.47
CA ALA A 18 -9.50 -1.27 1.71
C ALA A 18 -9.82 -1.48 0.21
N ASN A 19 -9.77 -2.71 -0.32
CA ASN A 19 -10.11 -2.97 -1.74
C ASN A 19 -11.51 -2.45 -2.14
N PRO A 20 -12.59 -2.67 -1.34
CA PRO A 20 -13.91 -2.12 -1.66
C PRO A 20 -13.94 -0.59 -1.71
N VAL A 21 -13.20 0.07 -0.81
CA VAL A 21 -13.06 1.53 -0.80
C VAL A 21 -12.30 2.00 -2.03
N ALA A 22 -11.20 1.34 -2.40
CA ALA A 22 -10.47 1.66 -3.62
C ALA A 22 -11.35 1.52 -4.86
N LYS A 23 -12.19 0.48 -4.95
CA LYS A 23 -13.17 0.33 -6.04
C LYS A 23 -14.20 1.44 -6.07
N LEU A 24 -14.73 1.83 -4.92
CA LEU A 24 -15.67 2.94 -4.83
C LEU A 24 -15.03 4.25 -5.32
N LEU A 25 -13.86 4.60 -4.77
CA LEU A 25 -13.17 5.85 -5.13
C LEU A 25 -12.68 5.82 -6.58
N GLY A 26 -12.21 4.67 -7.06
CA GLY A 26 -11.81 4.46 -8.45
C GLY A 26 -12.97 4.62 -9.43
N ALA A 27 -14.20 4.29 -9.03
CA ALA A 27 -15.40 4.55 -9.82
C ALA A 27 -15.82 6.04 -9.82
N CYS A 28 -15.29 6.85 -8.91
CA CYS A 28 -15.59 8.28 -8.77
C CYS A 28 -14.51 9.20 -9.36
N CYS A 29 -13.42 8.67 -9.91
CA CYS A 29 -12.33 9.46 -10.49
C CYS A 29 -11.81 8.85 -11.79
N ASP A 30 -11.09 9.65 -12.59
CA ASP A 30 -10.50 9.16 -13.84
C ASP A 30 -9.32 8.23 -13.58
N LYS A 31 -8.47 8.58 -12.60
CA LYS A 31 -7.30 7.79 -12.18
C LYS A 31 -7.20 7.75 -10.66
N LEU A 32 -6.94 6.55 -10.12
CA LEU A 32 -6.70 6.37 -8.69
C LEU A 32 -5.25 5.96 -8.43
N ILE A 33 -4.42 6.88 -7.96
CA ILE A 33 -3.10 6.53 -7.41
C ILE A 33 -3.31 5.93 -6.02
N LEU A 34 -2.83 4.71 -5.82
CA LEU A 34 -2.91 4.00 -4.54
C LEU A 34 -1.59 3.32 -4.24
N HIS A 35 -1.32 3.13 -2.95
CA HIS A 35 -0.14 2.42 -2.49
C HIS A 35 -0.48 0.95 -2.13
N PRO A 36 0.53 0.06 -2.07
CA PRO A 36 0.36 -1.39 -1.94
C PRO A 36 -0.66 -1.85 -0.89
N ASN A 37 -0.61 -1.31 0.31
CA ASN A 37 -1.44 -1.71 1.45
C ASN A 37 -2.95 -1.56 1.19
N VAL A 38 -3.35 -0.68 0.26
CA VAL A 38 -4.77 -0.48 -0.06
C VAL A 38 -5.37 -1.74 -0.68
N VAL A 39 -4.58 -2.46 -1.50
CA VAL A 39 -5.09 -3.52 -2.37
C VAL A 39 -4.45 -4.87 -2.14
N ASN A 40 -3.28 -4.92 -1.48
CA ASN A 40 -2.60 -6.16 -1.15
C ASN A 40 -3.37 -6.93 -0.09
N ALA A 41 -3.83 -8.13 -0.45
CA ALA A 41 -4.60 -9.00 0.41
C ALA A 41 -4.06 -10.44 0.31
N SER A 42 -2.76 -10.61 0.55
CA SER A 42 -2.07 -11.90 0.43
C SER A 42 -2.17 -12.47 -0.99
N ASP A 43 -2.96 -13.51 -1.23
CA ASP A 43 -3.15 -14.03 -2.60
C ASP A 43 -4.25 -13.31 -3.41
N ILE A 44 -4.88 -12.30 -2.82
CA ILE A 44 -5.94 -11.51 -3.44
C ILE A 44 -5.45 -10.08 -3.69
N ASN A 45 -5.80 -9.54 -4.84
CA ASN A 45 -5.67 -8.11 -5.13
C ASN A 45 -6.82 -7.72 -6.06
N GLU A 46 -7.63 -6.75 -5.62
CA GLU A 46 -8.86 -6.35 -6.28
C GLU A 46 -8.79 -4.87 -6.71
N MET A 47 -7.57 -4.42 -7.07
CA MET A 47 -7.33 -3.04 -7.51
C MET A 47 -8.23 -2.64 -8.70
N PRO A 48 -8.76 -1.40 -8.72
CA PRO A 48 -9.56 -0.90 -9.84
C PRO A 48 -8.75 -0.86 -11.15
N PRO A 49 -9.38 -1.04 -12.32
CA PRO A 49 -8.68 -1.05 -13.61
C PRO A 49 -8.04 0.30 -13.97
N ASN A 50 -8.52 1.41 -13.41
CA ASN A 50 -7.98 2.76 -13.59
C ASN A 50 -7.01 3.19 -12.49
N SER A 51 -6.54 2.25 -11.66
CA SER A 51 -5.60 2.55 -10.58
C SER A 51 -4.13 2.42 -10.98
N LEU A 52 -3.28 3.18 -10.31
CA LEU A 52 -1.82 3.06 -10.38
C LEU A 52 -1.28 2.58 -9.03
N TYR A 53 -0.52 1.49 -9.08
CA TYR A 53 0.08 0.84 -7.92
C TYR A 53 1.45 1.45 -7.61
N VAL A 54 1.53 2.35 -6.64
CA VAL A 54 2.73 3.16 -6.35
C VAL A 54 3.19 2.94 -4.92
N GLU A 55 4.35 2.32 -4.74
CA GLU A 55 4.94 2.08 -3.42
C GLU A 55 5.40 3.39 -2.74
N GLY A 56 5.68 3.33 -1.44
CA GLY A 56 5.88 4.50 -0.59
C GLY A 56 7.02 5.45 -0.99
N SER A 57 8.17 4.95 -1.46
CA SER A 57 9.28 5.82 -1.91
C SER A 57 8.87 6.62 -3.14
N MET A 58 8.37 5.95 -4.18
CA MET A 58 7.90 6.59 -5.39
C MET A 58 6.74 7.54 -5.12
N LEU A 59 5.82 7.17 -4.23
CA LEU A 59 4.69 8.02 -3.88
C LEU A 59 5.15 9.34 -3.24
N ASP A 60 6.06 9.27 -2.26
CA ASP A 60 6.62 10.47 -1.63
C ASP A 60 7.26 11.39 -2.69
N ARG A 61 8.12 10.83 -3.53
CA ARG A 61 8.87 11.59 -4.56
C ARG A 61 7.95 12.16 -5.64
N PHE A 62 6.88 11.45 -5.98
CA PHE A 62 5.87 11.91 -6.93
C PHE A 62 5.10 13.11 -6.36
N LEU A 63 4.62 13.03 -5.12
CA LEU A 63 3.91 14.13 -4.47
C LEU A 63 4.81 15.35 -4.23
N GLU A 64 6.12 15.15 -4.07
CA GLU A 64 7.11 16.23 -4.01
C GLU A 64 7.51 16.80 -5.40
N GLY A 65 6.89 16.32 -6.48
CA GLY A 65 7.19 16.76 -7.84
C GLY A 65 8.58 16.37 -8.36
N GLN A 66 9.25 15.40 -7.73
CA GLN A 66 10.60 14.95 -8.11
C GLN A 66 10.59 13.92 -9.24
N ILE A 67 9.49 13.20 -9.41
CA ILE A 67 9.31 12.18 -10.46
C ILE A 67 7.93 12.31 -11.10
N GLU A 68 7.82 11.78 -12.31
CA GLU A 68 6.56 11.53 -13.00
C GLU A 68 6.29 10.02 -13.06
N LEU A 69 5.01 9.65 -13.13
CA LEU A 69 4.55 8.27 -13.19
C LEU A 69 4.18 7.91 -14.63
N GLN A 70 5.04 7.14 -15.28
CA GLN A 70 4.80 6.61 -16.62
C GLN A 70 3.94 5.34 -16.54
N GLU A 71 2.73 5.41 -17.07
CA GLU A 71 1.88 4.23 -17.22
C GLU A 71 2.48 3.21 -18.20
N VAL A 72 2.30 1.93 -17.90
CA VAL A 72 2.85 0.82 -18.69
C VAL A 72 1.79 -0.21 -19.05
N TYR A 73 2.05 -0.95 -20.13
CA TYR A 73 1.21 -2.09 -20.49
C TYR A 73 1.52 -3.31 -19.61
N ASN A 74 2.80 -3.56 -19.36
CA ASN A 74 3.31 -4.59 -18.48
C ASN A 74 4.74 -4.24 -18.01
N ASN A 75 5.17 -4.84 -16.90
CA ASN A 75 6.54 -4.85 -16.41
C ASN A 75 7.17 -6.25 -16.53
N ARG A 76 8.49 -6.29 -16.74
CA ARG A 76 9.34 -7.45 -16.46
C ARG A 76 9.61 -7.49 -14.95
N ILE A 77 9.10 -8.52 -14.27
CA ILE A 77 9.23 -8.63 -12.82
C ILE A 77 10.36 -9.58 -12.45
N LEU A 78 11.31 -9.10 -11.65
CA LEU A 78 12.25 -9.98 -10.96
C LEU A 78 11.67 -10.35 -9.61
N VAL A 79 11.52 -11.65 -9.33
CA VAL A 79 11.05 -12.15 -8.04
C VAL A 79 12.26 -12.66 -7.27
N VAL A 80 12.57 -12.03 -6.14
CA VAL A 80 13.70 -12.45 -5.29
C VAL A 80 13.21 -13.23 -4.08
N VAL A 81 13.92 -14.30 -3.76
CA VAL A 81 13.58 -15.24 -2.68
C VAL A 81 14.81 -15.66 -1.89
N ASN A 82 14.63 -15.96 -0.61
CA ASN A 82 15.65 -16.65 0.17
C ASN A 82 15.75 -18.13 -0.26
N SER A 83 16.94 -18.72 -0.13
CA SER A 83 17.14 -20.16 -0.31
C SER A 83 16.60 -20.95 0.89
N PRO A 84 16.01 -22.15 0.69
CA PRO A 84 15.69 -22.78 -0.58
C PRO A 84 14.39 -22.22 -1.20
N VAL A 85 14.29 -22.27 -2.53
CA VAL A 85 13.06 -21.89 -3.23
C VAL A 85 11.94 -22.86 -2.87
N ARG A 86 10.82 -22.31 -2.41
CA ARG A 86 9.64 -23.10 -2.04
C ARG A 86 8.75 -23.38 -3.25
N SER A 87 8.05 -24.51 -3.21
CA SER A 87 7.14 -24.93 -4.28
C SER A 87 5.92 -24.02 -4.40
N ASP A 88 5.41 -23.49 -3.29
CA ASP A 88 4.32 -22.51 -3.27
C ASP A 88 4.71 -21.22 -3.98
N THR A 89 5.91 -20.67 -3.73
CA THR A 89 6.44 -19.50 -4.44
C THR A 89 6.59 -19.76 -5.95
N LEU A 90 7.15 -20.90 -6.35
CA LEU A 90 7.27 -21.30 -7.76
C LEU A 90 5.90 -21.43 -8.44
N ASN A 91 4.95 -22.06 -7.76
CA ASN A 91 3.59 -22.23 -8.26
C ASN A 91 2.84 -20.91 -8.36
N ALA A 92 3.06 -19.99 -7.42
CA ALA A 92 2.43 -18.68 -7.41
C ALA A 92 2.90 -17.79 -8.56
N VAL A 93 4.21 -17.79 -8.85
CA VAL A 93 4.77 -17.12 -10.03
C VAL A 93 4.25 -17.79 -11.31
N SER A 94 4.23 -19.12 -11.37
CA SER A 94 3.66 -19.86 -12.51
C SER A 94 2.17 -19.57 -12.73
N ALA A 95 1.41 -19.45 -11.64
CA ALA A 95 0.00 -19.07 -11.67
C ALA A 95 -0.15 -17.66 -12.24
N ALA A 96 0.59 -16.67 -11.73
CA ALA A 96 0.55 -15.31 -12.26
C ALA A 96 0.93 -15.23 -13.75
N ARG A 97 1.93 -15.99 -14.19
CA ARG A 97 2.29 -16.09 -15.62
C ARG A 97 1.14 -16.64 -16.47
N SER A 98 0.41 -17.64 -15.97
CA SER A 98 -0.67 -18.30 -16.72
C SER A 98 -2.04 -17.60 -16.65
N THR A 99 -2.35 -16.89 -15.56
CA THR A 99 -3.67 -16.28 -15.34
C THR A 99 -3.70 -14.77 -15.56
N ILE A 100 -2.61 -14.06 -15.24
CA ILE A 100 -2.46 -12.61 -15.46
C ILE A 100 -1.78 -12.35 -16.82
N GLY A 101 -0.90 -13.25 -17.25
CA GLY A 101 0.01 -13.00 -18.37
C GLY A 101 1.30 -12.29 -17.94
N LEU A 102 1.72 -12.51 -16.68
CA LEU A 102 2.90 -11.90 -16.10
C LEU A 102 4.19 -12.31 -16.84
N ASN A 103 5.11 -11.37 -17.04
CA ASN A 103 6.50 -11.67 -17.40
C ASN A 103 7.35 -11.63 -16.12
N ALA A 104 7.80 -12.79 -15.64
CA ALA A 104 8.54 -12.88 -14.39
C ALA A 104 9.55 -14.03 -14.35
N GLU A 105 10.66 -13.76 -13.67
CA GLU A 105 11.74 -14.73 -13.37
C GLU A 105 12.06 -14.72 -11.87
N ILE A 106 12.57 -15.83 -11.35
CA ILE A 106 12.94 -15.96 -9.93
C ILE A 106 14.47 -15.96 -9.80
N VAL A 107 14.98 -15.14 -8.88
CA VAL A 107 16.38 -15.13 -8.45
C VAL A 107 16.46 -15.53 -6.98
N VAL A 108 17.36 -16.46 -6.67
CA VAL A 108 17.66 -16.85 -5.30
C VAL A 108 18.75 -15.94 -4.77
N LEU A 109 18.52 -15.35 -3.60
CA LEU A 109 19.48 -14.46 -2.97
C LEU A 109 20.71 -15.22 -2.48
N ASP A 110 21.90 -14.67 -2.77
CA ASP A 110 23.17 -15.21 -2.29
C ASP A 110 23.33 -14.95 -0.78
N THR A 111 22.93 -13.75 -0.34
CA THR A 111 22.79 -13.36 1.06
C THR A 111 21.29 -13.26 1.40
N PRO A 112 20.78 -14.01 2.38
CA PRO A 112 19.38 -13.93 2.76
C PRO A 112 18.97 -12.50 3.15
N LEU A 113 17.79 -12.07 2.70
CA LEU A 113 17.13 -10.90 3.26
C LEU A 113 16.46 -11.33 4.57
N GLU A 114 16.91 -10.77 5.69
CA GLU A 114 16.33 -11.04 7.00
C GLU A 114 15.48 -9.85 7.43
N MET A 115 14.21 -10.12 7.71
CA MET A 115 13.25 -9.13 8.17
C MET A 115 12.70 -9.54 9.52
N ILE A 116 12.82 -8.65 10.51
CA ILE A 116 12.41 -8.90 11.89
C ILE A 116 11.47 -7.77 12.30
N GLY A 117 10.23 -8.09 12.67
CA GLY A 117 9.22 -7.10 13.06
C GLY A 117 8.90 -7.15 14.55
N TRP A 118 8.56 -5.99 15.12
CA TRP A 118 8.13 -5.83 16.51
C TRP A 118 7.28 -4.56 16.68
N PHE A 119 6.62 -4.43 17.84
CA PHE A 119 5.90 -3.21 18.20
C PHE A 119 6.80 -2.18 18.90
N GLY A 120 6.73 -0.94 18.44
CA GLY A 120 7.29 0.22 19.13
C GLY A 120 6.53 0.57 20.41
N LYS A 121 7.11 1.45 21.23
CA LYS A 121 6.48 1.91 22.49
C LYS A 121 5.18 2.70 22.25
N ASP A 122 5.00 3.22 21.05
CA ASP A 122 3.83 3.97 20.57
C ASP A 122 2.77 3.06 19.94
N GLY A 123 2.94 1.73 19.98
CA GLY A 123 2.01 0.77 19.41
C GLY A 123 2.11 0.62 17.89
N ARG A 124 3.07 1.26 17.23
CA ARG A 124 3.32 1.10 15.80
C ARG A 124 4.08 -0.19 15.53
N ALA A 125 3.75 -0.88 14.44
CA ALA A 125 4.60 -1.95 13.93
C ALA A 125 5.85 -1.34 13.29
N THR A 126 7.01 -1.93 13.57
CA THR A 126 8.30 -1.52 13.00
C THR A 126 9.23 -2.72 12.89
N GLY A 127 10.46 -2.51 12.43
CA GLY A 127 11.42 -3.61 12.36
C GLY A 127 12.79 -3.28 11.79
N GLU A 128 13.56 -4.34 11.60
CA GLU A 128 14.88 -4.32 10.99
C GLU A 128 14.90 -5.12 9.69
N VAL A 129 15.70 -4.64 8.74
CA VAL A 129 15.89 -5.24 7.42
C VAL A 129 17.39 -5.39 7.22
N LEU A 130 17.88 -6.62 7.16
CA LEU A 130 19.30 -6.97 6.97
C LEU A 130 19.47 -7.67 5.62
N GLY A 131 20.64 -7.52 5.00
CA GLY A 131 20.93 -8.13 3.69
C GLY A 131 20.36 -7.35 2.49
N TRP A 132 19.73 -6.19 2.71
CA TRP A 132 19.08 -5.43 1.64
C TRP A 132 20.07 -4.77 0.67
N GLU A 133 21.26 -4.40 1.14
CA GLU A 133 22.31 -3.83 0.28
C GLU A 133 22.88 -4.91 -0.65
N GLU A 134 23.12 -6.11 -0.14
CA GLU A 134 23.56 -7.28 -0.89
C GLU A 134 22.51 -7.70 -1.92
N LEU A 135 21.23 -7.70 -1.54
CA LEU A 135 20.11 -7.91 -2.45
C LEU A 135 20.17 -6.91 -3.60
N VAL A 136 20.28 -5.61 -3.31
CA VAL A 136 20.36 -4.55 -4.33
C VAL A 136 21.56 -4.78 -5.26
N GLN A 137 22.72 -5.09 -4.70
CA GLN A 137 23.94 -5.36 -5.46
C GLN A 137 23.75 -6.57 -6.40
N GLN A 138 23.12 -7.63 -5.90
CA GLN A 138 22.87 -8.84 -6.67
C GLN A 138 21.87 -8.59 -7.80
N VAL A 139 20.79 -7.85 -7.57
CA VAL A 139 19.76 -7.67 -8.61
C VAL A 139 20.22 -6.78 -9.77
N TRP A 140 21.20 -5.89 -9.57
CA TRP A 140 21.73 -5.01 -10.63
C TRP A 140 22.34 -5.74 -11.83
N GLN A 141 22.64 -7.03 -11.72
CA GLN A 141 23.12 -7.83 -12.85
C GLN A 141 22.00 -8.30 -13.80
N TYR A 142 20.74 -8.10 -13.44
CA TYR A 142 19.57 -8.51 -14.21
C TYR A 142 18.85 -7.32 -14.84
N GLU A 143 18.16 -7.56 -15.95
CA GLU A 143 17.25 -6.57 -16.55
C GLU A 143 15.82 -6.81 -16.09
N PHE A 144 15.24 -5.83 -15.39
CA PHE A 144 13.87 -5.88 -14.91
C PHE A 144 13.32 -4.48 -14.74
N ASP A 145 11.99 -4.37 -14.66
CA ASP A 145 11.28 -3.10 -14.55
C ASP A 145 10.62 -2.93 -13.18
N ALA A 146 10.41 -4.03 -12.45
CA ALA A 146 9.84 -4.05 -11.10
C ALA A 146 10.41 -5.23 -10.29
N LEU A 147 10.53 -5.06 -8.98
CA LEU A 147 11.05 -6.08 -8.06
C LEU A 147 9.97 -6.56 -7.09
N ALA A 148 9.70 -7.86 -7.12
CA ALA A 148 8.88 -8.54 -6.13
C ALA A 148 9.78 -9.23 -5.11
N ILE A 149 9.61 -8.95 -3.83
CA ILE A 149 10.37 -9.57 -2.75
C ILE A 149 9.45 -10.56 -2.02
N ALA A 150 9.82 -11.84 -2.03
CA ALA A 150 9.09 -12.91 -1.37
C ALA A 150 10.00 -13.58 -0.34
N THR A 151 9.98 -13.05 0.88
CA THR A 151 10.85 -13.48 1.98
C THR A 151 10.09 -13.61 3.30
N PRO A 152 10.55 -14.47 4.21
CA PRO A 152 9.93 -14.60 5.52
C PRO A 152 10.16 -13.36 6.37
N ILE A 153 9.23 -13.08 7.28
CA ILE A 153 9.39 -12.08 8.34
C ILE A 153 9.30 -12.78 9.68
N VAL A 154 10.25 -12.51 10.56
CA VAL A 154 10.24 -13.05 11.92
C VAL A 154 9.44 -12.12 12.81
N ILE A 155 8.32 -12.65 13.35
CA ILE A 155 7.50 -12.02 14.39
C ILE A 155 7.46 -12.95 15.60
N GLU A 156 7.42 -12.39 16.80
CA GLU A 156 7.25 -13.17 18.02
C GLU A 156 5.95 -13.99 17.95
N LYS A 157 6.02 -15.27 18.33
CA LYS A 157 4.89 -16.20 18.25
C LYS A 157 3.63 -15.68 18.96
N ASP A 158 3.78 -15.21 20.19
CA ASP A 158 2.63 -14.76 21.00
C ASP A 158 2.00 -13.49 20.41
N VAL A 159 2.81 -12.62 19.82
CA VAL A 159 2.34 -11.45 19.06
C VAL A 159 1.54 -11.86 17.83
N ALA A 160 2.04 -12.81 17.03
CA ALA A 160 1.34 -13.31 15.85
C ALA A 160 0.02 -14.01 16.23
N LEU A 161 0.02 -14.83 17.29
CA LEU A 161 -1.18 -15.48 17.79
C LEU A 161 -2.23 -14.48 18.27
N GLU A 162 -1.82 -13.44 19.00
CA GLU A 162 -2.75 -12.41 19.47
C GLU A 162 -3.36 -11.64 18.30
N TYR A 163 -2.58 -11.32 17.27
CA TYR A 163 -3.09 -10.68 16.05
C TYR A 163 -4.17 -11.52 15.37
N TYR A 164 -3.93 -12.82 15.15
CA TYR A 164 -4.96 -13.67 14.52
C TYR A 164 -6.20 -13.89 15.40
N ARG A 165 -6.07 -13.78 16.73
CA ARG A 165 -7.19 -13.94 17.68
C ARG A 165 -8.04 -12.69 17.82
N SER A 166 -7.38 -11.53 17.92
CA SER A 166 -8.00 -10.28 18.38
C SER A 166 -7.91 -9.15 17.36
N GLY A 167 -7.18 -9.34 16.26
CA GLY A 167 -6.87 -8.31 15.27
C GLY A 167 -5.94 -7.22 15.81
N GLY A 168 -6.06 -6.03 15.24
CA GLY A 168 -5.30 -4.85 15.66
C GLY A 168 -4.23 -4.44 14.64
N VAL A 169 -3.19 -3.76 15.11
CA VAL A 169 -2.09 -3.31 14.23
C VAL A 169 -1.39 -4.54 13.65
N ASN A 170 -1.31 -4.64 12.33
CA ASN A 170 -0.58 -5.71 11.65
C ASN A 170 0.92 -5.63 12.02
N PRO A 171 1.50 -6.68 12.67
CA PRO A 171 2.89 -6.66 13.14
C PRO A 171 3.93 -6.80 12.02
N TRP A 172 3.56 -7.32 10.85
CA TRP A 172 4.43 -7.45 9.68
C TRP A 172 4.59 -6.12 8.95
N GLY A 173 3.51 -5.35 8.86
CA GLY A 173 3.41 -4.28 7.88
C GLY A 173 4.46 -3.15 8.04
N GLY A 174 4.93 -2.87 9.25
CA GLY A 174 5.95 -1.84 9.49
C GLY A 174 7.31 -2.17 8.88
N VAL A 175 7.78 -3.42 9.03
CA VAL A 175 9.06 -3.86 8.45
C VAL A 175 8.95 -4.03 6.94
N GLU A 176 7.78 -4.44 6.42
CA GLU A 176 7.50 -4.50 4.99
C GLU A 176 7.62 -3.14 4.32
N ALA A 177 6.94 -2.13 4.87
CA ALA A 177 7.00 -0.76 4.36
C ALA A 177 8.42 -0.19 4.39
N LYS A 178 9.21 -0.54 5.41
CA LYS A 178 10.62 -0.15 5.50
C LYS A 178 11.47 -0.83 4.42
N ALA A 179 11.31 -2.13 4.21
CA ALA A 179 12.07 -2.89 3.22
C ALA A 179 11.79 -2.40 1.79
N SER A 180 10.50 -2.27 1.41
CA SER A 180 10.13 -1.81 0.07
C SER A 180 10.66 -0.41 -0.19
N LYS A 181 10.56 0.49 0.79
CA LYS A 181 11.04 1.87 0.67
C LYS A 181 12.56 1.94 0.49
N LEU A 182 13.33 1.28 1.36
CA LEU A 182 14.81 1.27 1.29
C LEU A 182 15.32 0.77 -0.06
N ILE A 183 14.73 -0.33 -0.54
CA ILE A 183 15.17 -1.00 -1.76
C ILE A 183 14.70 -0.22 -3.00
N SER A 184 13.46 0.30 -3.00
CA SER A 184 12.94 1.15 -4.07
C SER A 184 13.72 2.46 -4.21
N ASP A 185 14.01 3.14 -3.10
CA ASP A 185 14.82 4.36 -3.09
C ASP A 185 16.19 4.13 -3.76
N LYS A 186 16.78 2.94 -3.54
CA LYS A 186 18.10 2.62 -4.08
C LYS A 186 18.08 2.13 -5.53
N LEU A 187 17.06 1.37 -5.93
CA LEU A 187 16.93 0.83 -7.29
C LEU A 187 16.30 1.83 -8.26
N ASN A 188 15.53 2.79 -7.75
CA ASN A 188 14.73 3.71 -8.56
C ASN A 188 13.75 2.96 -9.49
N LEU A 189 13.11 1.92 -8.96
CA LEU A 189 12.14 1.05 -9.64
C LEU A 189 11.01 0.67 -8.66
N PRO A 190 9.81 0.31 -9.14
CA PRO A 190 8.75 -0.22 -8.30
C PRO A 190 9.19 -1.47 -7.52
N VAL A 191 8.96 -1.46 -6.20
CA VAL A 191 9.26 -2.59 -5.31
C VAL A 191 8.05 -2.89 -4.43
N ALA A 192 7.72 -4.17 -4.29
CA ALA A 192 6.75 -4.60 -3.30
C ALA A 192 7.21 -5.88 -2.60
N HIS A 193 6.91 -5.97 -1.31
CA HIS A 193 7.20 -7.14 -0.48
C HIS A 193 5.90 -7.91 -0.18
N ALA A 194 6.00 -9.23 -0.13
CA ALA A 194 5.00 -10.10 0.47
C ALA A 194 5.68 -11.13 1.37
N SER A 195 5.20 -11.23 2.61
CA SER A 195 5.68 -12.22 3.57
C SER A 195 5.44 -13.64 3.06
N VAL A 196 6.49 -14.46 3.02
CA VAL A 196 6.36 -15.89 2.78
C VAL A 196 6.08 -16.61 4.09
N GLU A 197 5.06 -17.46 4.10
CA GLU A 197 4.60 -18.22 5.28
C GLU A 197 5.74 -19.00 5.95
N ASN A 198 6.11 -18.53 7.14
CA ASN A 198 7.14 -19.06 8.04
C ASN A 198 6.69 -19.08 9.51
N ALA A 199 5.40 -18.86 9.77
CA ALA A 199 4.87 -18.78 11.11
C ALA A 199 5.01 -20.11 11.85
N ASP A 200 4.99 -20.01 13.18
CA ASP A 200 4.93 -21.17 14.05
C ASP A 200 3.76 -22.08 13.65
N LYS A 201 3.96 -23.40 13.72
CA LYS A 201 2.93 -24.38 13.32
C LYS A 201 1.60 -24.13 14.03
N GLU A 202 1.63 -23.67 15.28
CA GLU A 202 0.42 -23.32 16.03
C GLU A 202 -0.30 -22.11 15.45
N VAL A 203 0.43 -21.05 15.06
CA VAL A 203 -0.12 -19.86 14.40
C VAL A 203 -0.80 -20.25 13.10
N LYS A 204 -0.09 -21.01 12.26
CA LYS A 204 -0.63 -21.50 10.99
C LYS A 204 -1.88 -22.35 11.19
N THR A 205 -1.81 -23.32 12.10
CA THR A 205 -2.97 -24.19 12.40
C THR A 205 -4.15 -23.36 12.90
N PHE A 206 -3.91 -22.34 13.73
CA PHE A 206 -4.97 -21.47 14.23
C PHE A 206 -5.67 -20.73 13.08
N ALA A 207 -4.90 -20.08 12.21
CA ALA A 207 -5.43 -19.34 11.06
C ALA A 207 -6.22 -20.25 10.10
N GLU A 208 -5.73 -21.47 9.83
CA GLU A 208 -6.37 -22.41 8.89
C GLU A 208 -7.62 -23.10 9.44
N THR A 209 -7.77 -23.22 10.77
CA THR A 209 -8.83 -24.04 11.39
C THR A 209 -9.89 -23.24 12.13
N ASN A 210 -9.73 -21.93 12.27
CA ASN A 210 -10.68 -21.06 12.95
C ASN A 210 -11.20 -19.96 12.03
N VAL A 211 -12.37 -19.41 12.40
CA VAL A 211 -12.85 -18.17 11.78
C VAL A 211 -12.10 -17.01 12.45
N VAL A 212 -11.30 -16.30 11.67
CA VAL A 212 -10.57 -15.09 12.09
C VAL A 212 -11.42 -13.83 11.89
N ASP A 213 -10.94 -12.67 12.35
CA ASP A 213 -11.55 -11.37 12.00
C ASP A 213 -11.74 -11.29 10.47
N PRO A 214 -12.92 -10.88 9.95
CA PRO A 214 -13.17 -10.79 8.52
C PRO A 214 -12.15 -9.96 7.73
N ARG A 215 -11.49 -9.00 8.36
CA ARG A 215 -10.44 -8.16 7.75
C ARG A 215 -9.11 -8.90 7.56
N ILE A 216 -8.90 -9.98 8.30
CA ILE A 216 -7.71 -10.86 8.24
C ILE A 216 -7.99 -12.12 7.41
N ALA A 217 -9.25 -12.40 7.09
CA ALA A 217 -9.65 -13.59 6.35
C ALA A 217 -8.88 -13.85 5.05
N PRO A 218 -8.47 -12.83 4.25
CA PRO A 218 -7.61 -13.06 3.09
C PRO A 218 -6.27 -13.74 3.42
N GLU A 219 -5.68 -13.47 4.59
CA GLU A 219 -4.46 -14.13 5.06
C GLU A 219 -4.71 -15.59 5.40
N ALA A 220 -5.82 -15.90 6.08
CA ALA A 220 -6.16 -17.25 6.51
C ALA A 220 -6.47 -18.22 5.35
N ILE A 221 -6.92 -17.71 4.21
CA ILE A 221 -7.22 -18.52 3.02
C ILE A 221 -6.07 -18.57 2.00
N SER A 222 -5.00 -17.82 2.25
CA SER A 222 -3.86 -17.72 1.33
C SER A 222 -2.86 -18.84 1.57
N LEU A 223 -2.22 -19.28 0.50
CA LEU A 223 -1.19 -20.33 0.56
C LEU A 223 0.21 -19.74 0.38
N CYS A 224 0.36 -18.82 -0.57
CA CYS A 224 1.67 -18.29 -0.97
C CYS A 224 1.85 -16.82 -0.63
N TYR A 225 0.78 -16.06 -0.36
CA TYR A 225 0.76 -14.65 0.05
C TYR A 225 1.32 -13.64 -0.97
N ILE A 226 1.97 -14.10 -2.03
CA ILE A 226 2.70 -13.25 -2.98
C ILE A 226 1.85 -12.77 -4.17
N HIS A 227 0.68 -13.38 -4.43
CA HIS A 227 -0.02 -13.12 -5.68
C HIS A 227 -0.51 -11.66 -5.78
N CYS A 228 -0.80 -11.03 -4.64
CA CYS A 228 -1.21 -9.63 -4.60
C CYS A 228 -0.15 -8.66 -5.16
N ILE A 229 1.13 -8.85 -4.79
CA ILE A 229 2.22 -7.99 -5.26
C ILE A 229 2.55 -8.26 -6.72
N LEU A 230 2.44 -9.52 -7.18
CA LEU A 230 2.65 -9.87 -8.58
C LEU A 230 1.61 -9.18 -9.48
N LYS A 231 0.34 -9.16 -9.06
CA LYS A 231 -0.73 -8.44 -9.77
C LYS A 231 -0.52 -6.93 -9.77
N GLY A 232 -0.14 -6.35 -8.63
CA GLY A 232 0.13 -4.91 -8.52
C GLY A 232 1.32 -4.47 -9.38
N LEU A 233 2.47 -5.13 -9.20
CA LEU A 233 3.70 -4.83 -9.93
C LEU A 233 3.61 -5.10 -11.43
N HIS A 234 2.69 -5.96 -11.89
CA HIS A 234 2.49 -6.22 -13.32
C HIS A 234 2.24 -4.93 -14.13
N ARG A 235 1.54 -3.96 -13.54
CA ARG A 235 1.21 -2.67 -14.18
C ARG A 235 1.56 -1.46 -13.31
N ALA A 236 2.42 -1.63 -12.30
CA ALA A 236 2.94 -0.51 -11.53
C ALA A 236 3.63 0.49 -12.49
N PRO A 237 3.37 1.80 -12.37
CA PRO A 237 4.00 2.79 -13.24
C PRO A 237 5.52 2.79 -13.05
N GLN A 238 6.23 3.07 -14.13
CA GLN A 238 7.67 3.29 -14.09
C GLN A 238 7.97 4.77 -13.82
N ILE A 239 9.19 5.06 -13.36
CA ILE A 239 9.67 6.43 -13.26
C ILE A 239 10.05 6.90 -14.67
N GLY A 240 9.33 7.88 -15.19
CA GLY A 240 9.49 8.34 -16.56
C GLY A 240 8.44 9.38 -16.92
N LYS A 241 8.42 9.83 -18.16
CA LYS A 241 7.49 10.86 -18.62
C LYS A 241 6.05 10.36 -18.52
N GLY A 242 5.20 11.05 -17.76
CA GLY A 242 3.86 10.59 -17.46
C GLY A 242 3.05 11.58 -16.63
N LEU A 243 2.28 11.07 -15.67
CA LEU A 243 1.52 11.91 -14.74
C LEU A 243 2.50 12.63 -13.81
N SER A 244 2.29 13.93 -13.60
CA SER A 244 3.03 14.74 -12.63
C SER A 244 2.16 15.06 -11.41
N VAL A 245 2.77 15.71 -10.42
CA VAL A 245 2.04 16.25 -9.26
C VAL A 245 0.96 17.25 -9.68
N ASP A 246 1.13 17.95 -10.81
CA ASP A 246 0.16 18.93 -11.32
C ASP A 246 -1.13 18.27 -11.83
N ASP A 247 -1.11 16.97 -12.09
CA ASP A 247 -2.27 16.18 -12.49
C ASP A 247 -3.10 15.68 -11.29
N MET A 248 -2.74 16.04 -10.05
CA MET A 248 -3.43 15.61 -8.83
C MET A 248 -4.56 16.55 -8.42
N ASP A 249 -5.80 16.03 -8.40
CA ASP A 249 -6.96 16.78 -7.91
C ASP A 249 -7.10 16.80 -6.38
N CYS A 250 -6.76 15.70 -5.70
CA CYS A 250 -6.80 15.59 -4.25
C CYS A 250 -6.04 14.37 -3.70
N LEU A 251 -5.67 14.46 -2.42
CA LEU A 251 -5.20 13.33 -1.61
C LEU A 251 -6.31 12.86 -0.67
N ILE A 252 -6.45 11.54 -0.49
CA ILE A 252 -7.38 10.94 0.48
C ILE A 252 -6.56 10.13 1.49
N THR A 253 -6.77 10.39 2.78
CA THR A 253 -5.97 9.86 3.88
C THR A 253 -6.84 9.52 5.11
N PRO A 254 -6.44 8.59 5.98
CA PRO A 254 -6.98 8.49 7.33
C PRO A 254 -6.76 9.78 8.14
N VAL A 255 -7.58 9.98 9.17
CA VAL A 255 -7.40 11.06 10.16
C VAL A 255 -6.28 10.73 11.16
N GLY A 256 -5.66 11.75 11.74
CA GLY A 256 -4.69 11.61 12.81
C GLY A 256 -3.32 11.10 12.38
N CYS A 257 -3.07 10.98 11.07
CA CYS A 257 -1.80 10.58 10.49
C CYS A 257 -1.34 11.64 9.50
N VAL A 258 -0.37 12.46 9.90
CA VAL A 258 0.18 13.56 9.09
C VAL A 258 1.68 13.36 8.93
N GLY A 259 2.17 13.42 7.69
CA GLY A 259 3.59 13.29 7.41
C GLY A 259 3.97 13.79 6.03
N ARG A 260 5.11 13.29 5.53
CA ARG A 260 5.75 13.74 4.28
C ARG A 260 4.80 13.83 3.06
N PRO A 261 3.92 12.85 2.76
CA PRO A 261 2.95 12.98 1.67
C PRO A 261 2.00 14.17 1.81
N HIS A 262 1.61 14.50 3.05
CA HIS A 262 0.68 15.59 3.33
C HIS A 262 1.36 16.94 3.23
N GLU A 263 2.58 17.07 3.73
CA GLU A 263 3.41 18.27 3.59
C GLU A 263 3.61 18.61 2.10
N ALA A 264 3.98 17.61 1.29
CA ALA A 264 4.14 17.77 -0.15
C ALA A 264 2.83 18.25 -0.84
N CYS A 265 1.68 17.66 -0.49
CA CYS A 265 0.39 18.11 -1.01
C CYS A 265 0.04 19.54 -0.60
N LEU A 266 0.31 19.94 0.66
CA LEU A 266 0.07 21.31 1.13
C LEU A 266 0.94 22.32 0.36
N GLU A 267 2.22 22.00 0.15
CA GLU A 267 3.14 22.83 -0.64
C GLU A 267 2.71 22.95 -2.10
N ALA A 268 2.20 21.87 -2.70
CA ALA A 268 1.67 21.84 -4.05
C ALA A 268 0.26 22.45 -4.19
N GLY A 269 -0.40 22.81 -3.08
CA GLY A 269 -1.78 23.32 -3.09
C GLY A 269 -2.83 22.26 -3.43
N ILE A 270 -2.50 20.97 -3.27
CA ILE A 270 -3.40 19.84 -3.52
C ILE A 270 -4.34 19.68 -2.29
N PRO A 271 -5.68 19.73 -2.48
CA PRO A 271 -6.63 19.49 -1.40
C PRO A 271 -6.45 18.10 -0.75
N ILE A 272 -6.47 18.06 0.58
CA ILE A 272 -6.37 16.81 1.34
C ILE A 272 -7.69 16.52 2.01
N ILE A 273 -8.27 15.36 1.71
CA ILE A 273 -9.50 14.83 2.28
C ILE A 273 -9.13 13.80 3.34
N ALA A 274 -9.36 14.14 4.62
CA ALA A 274 -9.12 13.23 5.73
C ALA A 274 -10.41 12.59 6.24
N VAL A 275 -10.40 11.27 6.34
CA VAL A 275 -11.57 10.46 6.66
C VAL A 275 -11.57 10.11 8.15
N LYS A 276 -12.59 10.57 8.89
CA LYS A 276 -12.66 10.42 10.35
C LYS A 276 -12.88 9.00 10.83
N GLU A 277 -13.69 8.20 10.12
CA GLU A 277 -13.91 6.79 10.51
C GLU A 277 -12.64 5.94 10.39
N ASN A 278 -11.70 6.34 9.54
CA ASN A 278 -10.44 5.62 9.39
C ASN A 278 -9.42 6.13 10.41
N THR A 279 -9.60 5.67 11.65
CA THR A 279 -8.72 5.97 12.78
C THR A 279 -7.45 5.13 12.73
N THR A 280 -6.42 5.55 13.45
CA THR A 280 -5.12 4.87 13.54
C THR A 280 -4.63 4.88 14.99
N CYS A 281 -3.51 4.22 15.29
CA CYS A 281 -2.84 4.37 16.58
C CYS A 281 -2.15 5.74 16.77
N LEU A 282 -2.21 6.62 15.76
CA LEU A 282 -1.63 7.95 15.78
C LEU A 282 -2.65 8.99 16.22
N SER A 283 -2.14 10.12 16.71
CA SER A 283 -2.93 11.26 17.16
C SER A 283 -2.32 12.58 16.70
N ASP A 284 -1.86 12.63 15.45
CA ASP A 284 -1.26 13.84 14.89
C ASP A 284 -2.34 14.95 14.81
N THR A 285 -1.92 16.20 14.99
CA THR A 285 -2.83 17.33 14.86
C THR A 285 -3.15 17.55 13.39
N MET A 286 -4.45 17.60 13.06
CA MET A 286 -4.91 17.83 11.69
C MET A 286 -4.78 19.33 11.33
N PRO A 287 -4.13 19.68 10.21
CA PRO A 287 -4.10 21.06 9.72
C PRO A 287 -5.52 21.55 9.36
N ASP A 288 -5.77 22.85 9.57
CA ASP A 288 -7.08 23.47 9.31
C ASP A 288 -7.46 23.48 7.82
N GLU A 289 -6.46 23.35 6.95
CA GLU A 289 -6.60 23.27 5.49
C GLU A 289 -7.20 21.93 5.03
N PHE A 290 -7.20 20.90 5.87
CA PHE A 290 -7.71 19.58 5.50
C PHE A 290 -9.24 19.60 5.44
N ILE A 291 -9.79 18.94 4.42
CA ILE A 291 -11.21 18.70 4.30
C ILE A 291 -11.55 17.45 5.09
N LEU A 292 -12.20 17.62 6.24
CA LEU A 292 -12.65 16.50 7.06
C LEU A 292 -13.98 15.95 6.55
N VAL A 293 -14.04 14.64 6.33
CA VAL A 293 -15.27 13.89 6.01
C VAL A 293 -15.48 12.78 7.03
N GLU A 294 -16.73 12.39 7.28
CA GLU A 294 -17.05 11.39 8.29
C GLU A 294 -16.59 9.98 7.85
N ASN A 295 -16.77 9.65 6.58
CA ASN A 295 -16.54 8.31 6.03
C ASN A 295 -16.16 8.31 4.55
N TYR A 296 -15.74 7.16 4.02
CA TYR A 296 -15.37 7.03 2.61
C TYR A 296 -16.55 7.21 1.63
N LEU A 297 -17.80 7.04 2.08
CA LEU A 297 -18.97 7.35 1.26
C LEU A 297 -19.11 8.88 1.06
N GLU A 298 -18.86 9.67 2.11
CA GLU A 298 -18.80 11.12 2.01
C GLU A 298 -17.60 11.57 1.18
N ALA A 299 -16.43 10.93 1.34
CA ALA A 299 -15.27 11.18 0.48
C ALA A 299 -15.62 10.96 -1.00
N ALA A 300 -16.29 9.86 -1.34
CA ALA A 300 -16.75 9.60 -2.71
C ALA A 300 -17.72 10.68 -3.21
N GLY A 301 -18.68 11.11 -2.39
CA GLY A 301 -19.60 12.20 -2.74
C GLY A 301 -18.89 13.55 -2.95
N LEU A 302 -17.82 13.82 -2.20
CA LEU A 302 -16.98 14.99 -2.36
C LEU A 302 -16.23 14.96 -3.70
N ILE A 303 -15.61 13.83 -4.05
CA ILE A 303 -14.93 13.64 -5.34
C ILE A 303 -15.92 13.80 -6.50
N MET A 304 -17.11 13.20 -6.40
CA MET A 304 -18.14 13.36 -7.44
C MET A 304 -18.59 14.82 -7.60
N SER A 305 -18.60 15.60 -6.50
CA SER A 305 -18.90 17.03 -6.57
C SER A 305 -17.80 17.78 -7.31
N MET A 306 -16.53 17.46 -7.03
CA MET A 306 -15.37 18.03 -7.75
C MET A 306 -15.44 17.69 -9.24
N GLN A 307 -15.66 16.42 -9.59
CA GLN A 307 -15.78 15.96 -10.97
C GLN A 307 -16.93 16.64 -11.73
N ALA A 308 -18.05 16.91 -11.05
CA ALA A 308 -19.20 17.60 -11.64
C ALA A 308 -19.02 19.14 -11.73
N GLY A 309 -17.90 19.70 -11.24
CA GLY A 309 -17.70 21.15 -11.14
C GLY A 309 -18.63 21.83 -10.13
N ILE A 310 -19.11 21.08 -9.13
CA ILE A 310 -20.03 21.54 -8.10
C ILE A 310 -19.25 21.87 -6.83
N MET A 311 -19.31 23.12 -6.38
CA MET A 311 -18.74 23.52 -5.10
C MET A 311 -19.41 22.74 -3.94
N PRO A 312 -18.67 22.04 -3.08
CA PRO A 312 -19.25 21.25 -1.98
C PRO A 312 -20.14 22.08 -1.05
N SER A 313 -19.81 23.36 -0.83
CA SER A 313 -20.62 24.28 -0.03
C SER A 313 -22.01 24.58 -0.62
N SER A 314 -22.20 24.40 -1.93
CA SER A 314 -23.47 24.68 -2.62
C SER A 314 -24.56 23.62 -2.34
N VAL A 315 -24.14 22.39 -2.04
CA VAL A 315 -25.01 21.26 -1.70
C VAL A 315 -25.21 21.09 -0.18
N ARG A 316 -24.57 21.94 0.63
CA ARG A 316 -24.69 21.96 2.10
C ARG A 316 -25.58 23.12 2.55
N ARG A 317 -26.06 23.08 3.80
CA ARG A 317 -26.91 24.14 4.38
C ARG A 317 -26.40 24.59 5.76
N PRO A 318 -26.54 25.88 6.10
CA PRO A 318 -27.12 26.95 5.26
C PRO A 318 -26.19 27.37 4.10
N LEU A 319 -26.77 27.82 2.98
CA LEU A 319 -25.97 28.39 1.89
C LEU A 319 -25.48 29.77 2.31
N HIS A 320 -24.16 29.98 2.36
CA HIS A 320 -23.59 31.26 2.76
C HIS A 320 -23.94 32.38 1.77
N LYS A 321 -24.12 33.60 2.28
CA LYS A 321 -24.29 34.79 1.43
C LYS A 321 -23.04 35.03 0.59
N THR A 322 -23.22 35.51 -0.64
CA THR A 322 -22.13 35.92 -1.53
C THR A 322 -21.23 36.95 -0.84
N LYS A 323 -19.91 36.71 -0.82
CA LYS A 323 -18.91 37.66 -0.32
C LYS A 323 -18.70 38.77 -1.37
N VAL A 324 -18.77 40.03 -0.95
CA VAL A 324 -18.48 41.20 -1.79
C VAL A 324 -17.22 41.85 -1.23
N TYR A 325 -16.15 41.88 -2.03
CA TYR A 325 -14.93 42.62 -1.71
C TYR A 325 -15.01 43.98 -2.41
N ASN A 326 -14.99 45.06 -1.64
CA ASN A 326 -14.85 46.39 -2.21
C ASN A 326 -13.36 46.62 -2.50
N LEU A 327 -13.05 47.07 -3.71
CA LEU A 327 -11.71 47.51 -4.12
C LEU A 327 -11.28 48.76 -3.32
#